data_AF-A0A1H3LQE4-F1
#
_entry.id   AF-A0A1H3LQE4-F1
#
_cell.length_a   1.000
_cell.length_b   1.000
_cell.length_c   1.000
_cell.angle_alpha   90.00
_cell.angle_beta   90.00
_cell.angle_gamma   90.00
#
_symmetry.space_group_name_H-M   'P 1'
#
loop_
_entity.id
_entity.type
_entity.pdbx_description
1 polymer ?
#
loop_
_entity_poly.entity_id
_entity_poly.type
_entity_poly.pdbx_seq_one_letter_code
_entity_poly.pdbx_strand_id
1 'polypeptide(L)' 'MTTPHYELSHLDALEAEAVHIFREVAAEFERPVLLFSGGKDSIVMLHLAQKAFWPARIPRASARS' A
#
# COMPACT_ATOMS: atom_id res chain seq x y z
N MET A 1 34.09 15.13 2.89
CA MET A 1 32.73 15.29 2.33
C MET A 1 32.15 13.89 2.17
N THR A 2 31.31 13.45 3.10
CA THR A 2 30.67 12.14 3.04
C THR A 2 29.36 12.31 2.28
N THR A 3 29.28 11.83 1.05
CA THR A 3 28.02 11.76 0.30
C THR A 3 27.08 10.81 1.06
N PRO A 4 25.85 11.24 1.40
CA PRO A 4 24.88 10.31 1.97
C PRO A 4 24.54 9.26 0.91
N HIS A 5 24.79 7.99 1.23
CA HIS A 5 24.29 6.89 0.43
C HIS A 5 22.79 6.79 0.67
N TYR A 6 21.98 7.19 -0.32
CA TYR A 6 20.53 6.99 -0.31
C TYR A 6 20.23 5.51 -0.62
N GLU A 7 20.63 4.62 0.28
CA GLU A 7 20.25 3.21 0.21
C GLU A 7 18.95 3.04 0.96
N LEU A 8 17.91 2.60 0.25
CA LEU A 8 16.66 2.20 0.88
C LEU A 8 16.91 0.99 1.77
N SER A 9 16.35 0.99 2.98
CA SER A 9 16.31 -0.25 3.75
C SER A 9 15.47 -1.28 3.00
N HIS A 10 15.67 -2.56 3.33
CA HIS A 10 14.86 -3.63 2.72
C HIS A 10 13.34 -3.40 2.91
N LEU A 11 12.93 -2.88 4.08
CA LEU A 11 11.53 -2.57 4.34
C LEU A 11 11.04 -1.34 3.57
N ASP A 12 11.87 -0.32 3.40
CA ASP A 12 11.51 0.86 2.60
C ASP A 12 11.33 0.48 1.12
N ALA A 13 12.16 -0.43 0.61
CA ALA A 13 12.03 -0.96 -0.75
C ALA A 13 10.70 -1.72 -0.92
N LEU A 14 10.38 -2.64 0.01
CA LEU A 14 9.12 -3.39 0.00
C LEU A 14 7.89 -2.49 0.15
N GLU A 15 7.97 -1.46 1.00
CA GLU A 15 6.91 -0.48 1.16
C GLU A 15 6.66 0.31 -0.12
N ALA A 16 7.74 0.78 -0.77
CA ALA A 16 7.65 1.51 -2.03
C ALA A 16 7.04 0.65 -3.14
N GLU A 17 7.46 -0.62 -3.25
CA GLU A 17 6.91 -1.57 -4.21
C GLU A 17 5.42 -1.85 -3.96
N ALA A 18 5.03 -2.08 -2.70
CA ALA A 18 3.63 -2.29 -2.35
C ALA A 18 2.75 -1.07 -2.66
N VAL A 19 3.24 0.14 -2.35
CA VAL A 19 2.54 1.39 -2.69
C VAL A 19 2.39 1.54 -4.20
N HIS A 20 3.40 1.18 -4.98
CA HIS A 20 3.35 1.20 -6.43
C HIS A 20 2.26 0.27 -6.96
N ILE A 21 2.25 -0.99 -6.52
CA ILE A 21 1.23 -1.99 -6.91
C ILE A 21 -0.19 -1.52 -6.58
N PHE A 22 -0.42 -0.93 -5.40
CA PHE A 22 -1.73 -0.39 -5.05
C PHE A 22 -2.21 0.69 -6.03
N ARG A 23 -1.31 1.55 -6.50
CA ARG A 23 -1.65 2.63 -7.44
C ARG A 23 -1.88 2.11 -8.84
N GLU A 24 -1.13 1.12 -9.30
CA GLU A 24 -1.35 0.47 -10.59
C GLU A 24 -2.72 -0.22 -10.63
N VAL A 25 -3.04 -1.03 -9.61
CA VAL A 25 -4.36 -1.67 -9.49
C VAL A 25 -5.49 -0.64 -9.43
N ALA A 26 -5.28 0.51 -8.78
CA ALA A 26 -6.29 1.56 -8.77
C ALA A 26 -6.44 2.29 -10.11
N ALA A 27 -5.40 2.32 -10.94
CA ALA A 27 -5.43 2.91 -12.28
C ALA A 27 -6.05 1.96 -13.32
N GLU A 28 -5.83 0.65 -13.19
CA GLU A 28 -6.28 -0.34 -14.17
C GLU A 28 -7.72 -0.84 -13.95
N PHE A 29 -8.21 -0.83 -12.71
CA PHE A 29 -9.52 -1.37 -12.37
C PHE A 29 -10.52 -0.26 -12.03
N GLU A 30 -11.75 -0.35 -12.53
CA GLU A 30 -12.80 0.64 -12.25
C GLU A 30 -13.30 0.63 -10.79
N ARG A 31 -13.24 -0.55 -10.14
CA ARG A 31 -13.81 -0.78 -8.79
C ARG A 31 -12.95 -1.73 -7.96
N PRO A 32 -11.67 -1.39 -7.69
CA PRO A 32 -10.81 -2.23 -6.86
C PRO A 32 -11.36 -2.29 -5.44
N VAL A 33 -11.22 -3.45 -4.80
CA VAL A 33 -11.61 -3.68 -3.41
C VAL A 33 -10.45 -4.25 -2.61
N LEU A 34 -10.29 -3.78 -1.38
CA LEU A 34 -9.37 -4.38 -0.43
C LEU A 34 -10.13 -5.40 0.43
N LEU A 35 -9.79 -6.68 0.31
CA LEU A 35 -10.33 -7.72 1.18
C LEU A 35 -9.66 -7.64 2.54
N PHE A 36 -10.47 -7.44 3.58
CA PHE A 36 -9.98 -7.28 4.95
C PHE A 36 -10.52 -8.39 5.85
N SER A 37 -9.63 -9.19 6.42
CA SER A 37 -9.95 -10.30 7.33
C SER A 37 -9.80 -9.95 8.81
N GLY A 38 -9.20 -8.80 9.14
CA GLY A 38 -8.86 -8.45 10.53
C GLY A 38 -7.59 -9.10 11.06
N GLY A 39 -6.90 -9.92 10.27
CA GLY A 39 -5.60 -10.50 10.62
C GLY A 39 -4.42 -9.54 10.42
N LYS A 40 -3.25 -9.89 10.96
CA LYS A 40 -2.02 -9.07 10.90
C LYS A 40 -1.65 -8.64 9.49
N ASP A 41 -1.76 -9.54 8.51
CA ASP A 41 -1.36 -9.27 7.13
C ASP A 41 -2.33 -8.28 6.48
N SER A 42 -3.63 -8.43 6.75
CA SER A 42 -4.65 -7.48 6.27
C SER A 42 -4.53 -6.10 6.90
N ILE A 43 -4.01 -5.99 8.13
CA ILE A 43 -3.71 -4.71 8.80
C ILE A 43 -2.51 -4.02 8.13
N VAL A 44 -1.44 -4.76 7.82
CA VAL A 44 -0.29 -4.23 7.08
C VAL A 44 -0.72 -3.77 5.69
N MET A 45 -1.50 -4.58 4.97
CA MET A 45 -2.05 -4.19 3.67
C MET A 45 -2.92 -2.93 3.74
N LEU A 46 -3.76 -2.80 4.78
CA LEU A 46 -4.55 -1.59 4.99
C LEU A 46 -3.66 -0.35 5.24
N HIS A 47 -2.58 -0.50 6.02
CA HIS A 47 -1.64 0.59 6.26
C HIS A 47 -0.91 1.02 4.99
N LEU A 48 -0.44 0.06 4.17
CA LEU A 48 0.19 0.35 2.89
C LEU A 48 -0.78 1.00 1.90
N ALA A 49 -2.04 0.56 1.88
CA ALA A 49 -3.08 1.21 1.09
C ALA A 49 -3.31 2.67 1.54
N GLN A 50 -3.34 2.94 2.85
CA GLN A 50 -3.44 4.32 3.36
C GLN A 50 -2.28 5.19 2.85
N LYS A 51 -1.05 4.68 2.90
CA LYS A 51 0.13 5.37 2.35
C LYS A 51 0.02 5.60 0.84
N ALA A 52 -0.46 4.60 0.10
CA ALA A 52 -0.58 4.68 -1.36
C ALA A 52 -1.55 5.77 -1.81
N PHE A 53 -2.67 5.93 -1.10
CA PHE A 53 -3.74 6.85 -1.50
C PHE A 53 -3.72 8.20 -0.79
N TRP A 54 -2.94 8.41 0.29
CA TRP A 54 -2.87 9.70 0.96
C TRP A 54 -2.55 10.85 -0.01
N PRO A 55 -3.29 11.99 0.03
CA PRO A 55 -4.36 12.35 0.97
C PRO A 55 -5.78 11.91 0.56
N ALA A 56 -5.93 11.22 -0.57
CA ALA A 56 -7.18 10.66 -1.02
C ALA A 56 -7.60 9.44 -0.19
N ARG A 57 -8.88 9.07 -0.31
CA ARG A 57 -9.45 7.90 0.38
C ARG A 57 -9.04 6.62 -0.34
N ILE A 58 -8.82 5.56 0.44
CA ILE A 58 -8.62 4.21 -0.10
C ILE A 58 -9.90 3.77 -0.85
N PRO A 59 -9.78 3.09 -2.01
CA PRO A 59 -10.91 2.42 -2.65
C PRO A 59 -11.63 1.44 -1.71
N ARG A 60 -12.90 1.12 -2.01
CA ARG A 60 -13.81 0.41 -1.07
C ARG A 60 -13.17 -0.84 -0.43
N ALA A 61 -13.03 -0.85 0.89
CA ALA A 61 -12.68 -2.06 1.63
C ALA A 61 -13.93 -2.94 1.79
N SER A 62 -13.83 -4.23 1.46
CA SER A 62 -14.91 -5.21 1.66
C SER A 62 -14.49 -6.16 2.78
N ALA A 63 -15.17 -6.09 3.92
CA ALA A 63 -15.07 -7.12 4.95
C ALA A 63 -15.97 -8.29 4.54
N ARG A 64 -15.44 -9.52 4.49
CA ARG A 64 -16.31 -10.71 4.46
C ARG A 64 -16.87 -10.88 5.86
N SER A 65 -18.15 -10.58 6.05
CA SER A 65 -18.95 -11.10 7.16
C SER A 65 -19.31 -12.55 6.91
#